data_AF-A0A2H0CT97-F1
#
_entry.id   AF-A0A2H0CT97-F1
#
_cell.length_a   1.000
_cell.length_b   1.000
_cell.length_c   1.000
_cell.angle_alpha   90.00
_cell.angle_beta   90.00
_cell.angle_gamma   90.00
#
_symmetry.space_group_name_H-M   'P 1'
#
loop_
_entity.id
_entity.type
_entity.pdbx_description
1 polymer ?
#
loop_
_entity_poly.entity_id
_entity_poly.type
_entity_poly.pdbx_seq_one_letter_code
_entity_poly.pdbx_strand_id
1 'polypeptide(L)'
;MKKTIKRIIKWMIFGGLVFGGWQANLRWEEFKPVLAELEERNPEKYAKMVEEATSVHIKKAHTLYREIQSMTREEVITLRYEKWKEKRKADKKFHEKYYDDELLNRVEVRKAFQKNYQSRMDEIHRLKQEQPVKLRFEQWKKTEPWKQRLILHEKCVKYIKMEITDRKIFRRDLEVSRISTFMARLSNKPLPVELLCNDLVPITQSPEEIQKAVLRLKEILAFKYYDALLEEVGIPRREIFSFDDELSAKVMDYNGF
;
A
#
# COMPACT_ATOMS: atom_id res chain seq x y z
N MET A 1 -72.77 -22.12 21.77
CA MET A 1 -71.73 -21.40 22.55
C MET A 1 -70.52 -22.26 22.93
N LYS A 2 -70.65 -23.42 23.60
CA LYS A 2 -69.50 -24.24 24.03
C LYS A 2 -68.58 -24.75 22.89
N LYS A 3 -69.14 -25.06 21.71
CA LYS A 3 -68.40 -25.60 20.55
C LYS A 3 -67.52 -24.55 19.85
N THR A 4 -67.98 -23.30 19.81
CA THR A 4 -67.27 -22.14 19.22
C THR A 4 -66.09 -21.71 20.09
N ILE A 5 -66.27 -21.66 21.42
CA ILE A 5 -65.19 -21.35 22.37
C ILE A 5 -64.08 -22.40 22.33
N LYS A 6 -64.43 -23.70 22.28
CA LYS A 6 -63.44 -24.79 22.16
C LYS A 6 -62.65 -24.74 20.84
N ARG A 7 -63.27 -24.23 19.76
CA ARG A 7 -62.61 -24.03 18.46
C ARG A 7 -61.64 -22.84 18.52
N ILE A 8 -62.04 -21.73 19.14
CA ILE A 8 -61.19 -20.54 19.32
C ILE A 8 -59.95 -20.87 20.18
N ILE A 9 -60.10 -21.62 21.28
CA ILE A 9 -58.96 -22.04 22.12
C ILE A 9 -57.98 -22.92 21.33
N LYS A 10 -58.47 -23.86 20.50
CA LYS A 10 -57.62 -24.67 19.62
C LYS A 10 -56.85 -23.81 18.61
N TRP A 11 -57.49 -22.79 18.03
CA TRP A 11 -56.85 -21.85 17.11
C TRP A 11 -55.80 -20.96 17.81
N MET A 12 -56.03 -20.55 19.06
CA MET A 12 -55.01 -19.82 19.83
C MET A 12 -53.79 -20.68 20.15
N ILE A 13 -53.99 -21.94 20.55
CA ILE A 13 -52.88 -22.88 20.81
C ILE A 13 -52.10 -23.15 19.53
N PHE A 14 -52.81 -23.40 18.42
CA PHE A 14 -52.18 -23.61 17.11
C PHE A 14 -51.43 -22.36 16.63
N GLY A 15 -52.05 -21.18 16.76
CA GLY A 15 -51.41 -19.90 16.46
C GLY A 15 -50.15 -19.66 17.30
N GLY A 16 -50.18 -20.00 18.59
CA GLY A 16 -49.02 -19.91 19.48
C GLY A 16 -47.89 -20.88 19.10
N LEU A 17 -48.22 -22.11 18.68
CA LEU A 17 -47.24 -23.07 18.18
C LEU A 17 -46.61 -22.64 16.84
N VAL A 18 -47.42 -22.14 15.91
CA VAL A 18 -46.92 -21.64 14.61
C VAL A 18 -46.07 -20.40 14.80
N PHE A 19 -46.51 -19.45 15.64
CA PHE A 19 -45.75 -18.25 15.95
C PHE A 19 -44.46 -18.56 16.72
N GLY A 20 -44.51 -19.46 17.70
CA GLY A 20 -43.34 -19.93 18.45
C GLY A 20 -42.34 -20.66 17.55
N GLY A 21 -42.82 -21.51 16.65
CA GLY A 21 -41.99 -22.19 15.65
C GLY A 21 -41.33 -21.22 14.67
N TRP A 22 -42.06 -20.20 14.22
CA TRP A 22 -41.51 -19.13 13.38
C TRP A 22 -40.42 -18.34 14.09
N GLN A 23 -40.65 -17.92 15.35
CA GLN A 23 -39.66 -17.20 16.15
C GLN A 23 -38.41 -18.05 16.45
N ALA A 24 -38.60 -19.35 16.71
CA ALA A 24 -37.50 -20.28 16.91
C ALA A 24 -36.66 -20.44 15.63
N ASN A 25 -37.31 -20.53 14.46
CA ASN A 25 -36.61 -20.62 13.18
C ASN A 25 -35.80 -19.36 12.86
N LEU A 26 -36.37 -18.16 13.09
CA LEU A 26 -35.63 -16.90 12.91
C LEU A 26 -34.39 -16.84 13.81
N ARG A 27 -34.54 -17.18 15.10
CA ARG A 27 -33.40 -17.22 16.04
C ARG A 27 -32.37 -18.29 15.65
N TRP A 28 -32.82 -19.40 15.08
CA TRP A 28 -31.92 -20.45 14.59
C TRP A 28 -31.06 -19.96 13.43
N GLU A 29 -31.65 -19.27 12.45
CA GLU A 29 -30.93 -18.67 11.33
C GLU A 29 -29.88 -17.65 11.81
N GLU A 30 -30.21 -16.82 12.81
CA GLU A 30 -29.26 -15.88 13.43
C GLU A 30 -28.11 -16.59 14.19
N PHE A 31 -28.37 -17.78 14.73
CA PHE A 31 -27.37 -18.54 15.49
C PHE A 31 -26.44 -19.39 14.64
N LYS A 32 -26.85 -19.79 13.42
CA LYS A 32 -26.00 -20.54 12.48
C LYS A 32 -24.60 -19.96 12.29
N PRO A 33 -24.40 -18.65 12.03
CA PRO A 33 -23.05 -18.11 11.84
C PRO A 33 -22.19 -18.21 13.11
N VAL A 34 -22.78 -18.04 14.29
CA VAL A 34 -22.07 -18.18 15.58
C VAL A 34 -21.61 -19.62 15.78
N LEU A 35 -22.49 -20.59 15.45
CA LEU A 35 -22.14 -22.01 15.53
C LEU A 35 -21.02 -22.39 14.55
N ALA A 36 -21.06 -21.86 13.33
CA ALA A 36 -19.99 -22.05 12.35
C ALA A 36 -18.65 -21.46 12.84
N GLU A 37 -18.67 -20.28 13.47
CA GLU A 37 -17.47 -19.67 14.05
C GLU A 37 -16.89 -20.52 15.20
N LEU A 38 -17.73 -21.10 16.05
CA LEU A 38 -17.30 -21.95 17.16
C LEU A 38 -16.71 -23.28 16.66
N GLU A 39 -17.34 -23.89 15.65
CA GLU A 39 -16.83 -25.08 14.98
C GLU A 39 -15.46 -24.81 14.35
N GLU A 40 -15.31 -23.65 13.71
CA GLU A 40 -14.05 -23.22 13.11
C GLU A 40 -12.94 -22.99 14.15
N ARG A 41 -13.29 -22.48 15.34
CA ARG A 41 -12.34 -22.21 16.43
C ARG A 41 -11.80 -23.50 17.06
N ASN A 42 -12.68 -24.45 17.39
CA ASN A 42 -12.28 -25.73 17.96
C ASN A 42 -13.31 -26.86 17.63
N PRO A 43 -13.11 -27.61 16.55
CA PRO A 43 -14.10 -28.57 16.06
C PRO A 43 -14.35 -29.74 17.03
N GLU A 44 -13.34 -30.16 17.79
CA GLU A 44 -13.47 -31.26 18.76
C GLU A 44 -14.27 -30.85 19.99
N LYS A 45 -13.99 -29.66 20.54
CA LYS A 45 -14.80 -29.14 21.66
C LYS A 45 -16.20 -28.78 21.19
N TYR A 46 -16.36 -28.29 19.97
CA TYR A 46 -17.66 -28.01 19.37
C TYR A 46 -18.50 -29.29 19.21
N ALA A 47 -17.90 -30.38 18.69
CA ALA A 47 -18.60 -31.66 18.58
C ALA A 47 -19.08 -32.17 19.95
N LYS A 48 -18.22 -32.08 20.98
CA LYS A 48 -18.60 -32.41 22.38
C LYS A 48 -19.69 -31.50 22.92
N MET A 49 -19.66 -30.21 22.59
CA MET A 49 -20.71 -29.25 22.97
C MET A 49 -22.07 -29.64 22.37
N VAL A 50 -22.09 -30.00 21.09
CA VAL A 50 -23.31 -30.43 20.38
C VAL A 50 -23.85 -31.75 20.95
N GLU A 51 -22.97 -32.70 21.25
CA GLU A 51 -23.34 -33.97 21.88
C GLU A 51 -24.00 -33.74 23.24
N GLU A 52 -23.36 -32.96 24.12
CA GLU A 52 -23.87 -32.62 25.45
C GLU A 52 -25.17 -31.79 25.38
N ALA A 53 -25.34 -30.94 24.36
CA ALA A 53 -26.57 -30.19 24.14
C ALA A 53 -27.72 -31.12 23.71
N THR A 54 -27.43 -32.09 22.84
CA THR A 54 -28.39 -33.08 22.35
C THR A 54 -28.83 -34.03 23.46
N SER A 55 -27.95 -34.35 24.40
CA SER A 55 -28.26 -35.14 25.60
C SER A 55 -28.90 -34.32 26.74
N VAL A 56 -29.29 -33.07 26.48
CA VAL A 56 -29.94 -32.15 27.44
C VAL A 56 -29.05 -31.82 28.66
N HIS A 57 -27.73 -31.98 28.55
CA HIS A 57 -26.76 -31.55 29.57
C HIS A 57 -26.42 -30.06 29.40
N ILE A 58 -27.44 -29.21 29.52
CA ILE A 58 -27.40 -27.77 29.21
C ILE A 58 -26.24 -27.06 29.93
N LYS A 59 -25.97 -27.43 31.19
CA LYS A 59 -24.88 -26.81 31.98
C LYS A 59 -23.50 -27.09 31.38
N LYS A 60 -23.23 -28.34 30.96
CA LYS A 60 -21.94 -28.73 30.37
C LYS A 60 -21.78 -28.15 28.97
N ALA A 61 -22.83 -28.20 28.15
CA ALA A 61 -22.85 -27.57 26.83
C ALA A 61 -22.58 -26.07 26.93
N HIS A 62 -23.17 -25.37 27.91
CA HIS A 62 -22.91 -23.94 28.12
C HIS A 62 -21.46 -23.67 28.53
N THR A 63 -20.87 -24.49 29.40
CA THR A 63 -19.44 -24.36 29.77
C THR A 63 -18.55 -24.50 28.53
N LEU A 64 -18.75 -25.54 27.71
CA LEU A 64 -18.00 -25.75 26.48
C LEU A 64 -18.16 -24.60 25.48
N TYR A 65 -19.38 -24.08 25.33
CA TYR A 65 -19.65 -22.89 24.52
C TYR A 65 -18.80 -21.70 24.97
N ARG A 66 -18.78 -21.38 26.28
CA ARG A 66 -18.00 -20.26 26.81
C ARG A 66 -16.52 -20.46 26.58
N GLU A 67 -16.01 -21.67 26.80
CA GLU A 67 -14.59 -21.98 26.59
C GLU A 67 -14.16 -21.76 25.14
N ILE A 68 -14.96 -22.18 24.16
CA ILE A 68 -14.63 -21.99 22.74
C ILE A 68 -14.76 -20.51 22.36
N GLN A 69 -15.81 -19.84 22.85
CA GLN A 69 -16.05 -18.42 22.56
C GLN A 69 -14.96 -17.52 23.16
N SER A 70 -14.45 -17.85 24.35
CA SER A 70 -13.40 -17.08 25.02
C SER A 70 -12.00 -17.29 24.43
N MET A 71 -11.84 -18.24 23.49
CA MET A 71 -10.54 -18.44 22.86
C MET A 71 -10.10 -17.18 22.12
N THR A 72 -8.89 -16.73 22.40
CA THR A 72 -8.23 -15.67 21.66
C THR A 72 -7.82 -16.15 20.28
N ARG A 73 -7.62 -15.20 19.36
CA ARG A 73 -7.13 -15.50 18.00
C ARG A 73 -5.79 -16.25 18.04
N GLU A 74 -4.92 -15.89 18.99
CA GLU A 74 -3.61 -16.53 19.17
C GLU A 74 -3.76 -17.99 19.61
N GLU A 75 -4.61 -18.28 20.59
CA GLU A 75 -4.87 -19.65 21.04
C GLU A 75 -5.45 -20.53 19.92
N VAL A 76 -6.35 -19.98 19.09
CA VAL A 76 -6.90 -20.70 17.93
C VAL A 76 -5.81 -21.01 16.91
N ILE A 77 -4.94 -20.05 16.61
CA ILE A 77 -3.82 -20.24 15.68
C ILE A 77 -2.84 -21.28 16.22
N THR A 78 -2.47 -21.18 17.49
CA THR A 78 -1.56 -22.10 18.17
C THR A 78 -2.12 -23.51 18.18
N LEU A 79 -3.39 -23.69 18.56
CA LEU A 79 -4.06 -25.00 18.54
C LEU A 79 -4.07 -25.62 17.14
N ARG A 80 -4.37 -24.84 16.10
CA ARG A 80 -4.33 -25.32 14.70
C ARG A 80 -2.92 -25.74 14.31
N TYR A 81 -1.91 -24.94 14.67
CA TYR A 81 -0.52 -25.23 14.38
C TYR A 81 -0.05 -26.51 15.07
N GLU A 82 -0.37 -26.69 16.35
CA GLU A 82 -0.03 -27.89 17.12
C GLU A 82 -0.68 -29.14 16.53
N LYS A 83 -1.99 -29.10 16.25
CA LYS A 83 -2.68 -30.24 15.61
C LYS A 83 -2.08 -30.60 14.26
N TRP A 84 -1.76 -29.59 13.47
CA TRP A 84 -1.11 -29.80 12.18
C TRP A 84 0.30 -30.40 12.35
N LYS A 85 1.07 -29.93 13.33
CA LYS A 85 2.40 -30.46 13.66
C LYS A 85 2.33 -31.91 14.11
N GLU A 86 1.36 -32.28 14.93
CA GLU A 86 1.14 -33.66 15.36
C GLU A 86 0.69 -34.56 14.21
N LYS A 87 -0.26 -34.10 13.37
CA LYS A 87 -0.68 -34.83 12.18
C LYS A 87 0.48 -35.06 11.20
N ARG A 88 1.36 -34.08 11.05
CA ARG A 88 2.59 -34.18 10.25
C ARG A 88 3.56 -35.24 10.77
N LYS A 89 3.67 -35.44 12.09
CA LYS A 89 4.52 -36.48 12.68
C LYS A 89 3.91 -37.87 12.54
N ALA A 90 2.59 -37.98 12.68
CA ALA A 90 1.88 -39.25 12.71
C ALA A 90 1.58 -39.82 11.31
N ASP A 91 1.37 -38.96 10.30
CA ASP A 91 0.95 -39.37 8.95
C ASP A 91 1.98 -38.96 7.89
N LYS A 92 2.76 -39.94 7.42
CA LYS A 92 3.78 -39.76 6.38
C LYS A 92 3.18 -39.32 5.04
N LYS A 93 1.97 -39.80 4.70
CA LYS A 93 1.27 -39.46 3.45
C LYS A 93 0.78 -38.01 3.47
N PHE A 94 0.32 -37.56 4.64
CA PHE A 94 -0.02 -36.15 4.86
C PHE A 94 1.21 -35.25 4.76
N HIS A 95 2.36 -35.68 5.29
CA HIS A 95 3.62 -34.95 5.18
C HIS A 95 4.08 -34.78 3.73
N GLU A 96 4.17 -35.86 2.97
CA GLU A 96 4.61 -35.84 1.57
C GLU A 96 3.68 -34.97 0.71
N LYS A 97 2.35 -35.16 0.83
CA LYS A 97 1.37 -34.35 0.11
C LYS A 97 1.49 -32.85 0.43
N TYR A 98 1.72 -32.50 1.70
CA TYR A 98 1.91 -31.10 2.09
C TYR A 98 3.13 -30.47 1.42
N TYR A 99 4.25 -31.20 1.30
CA TYR A 99 5.43 -30.70 0.60
C TYR A 99 5.18 -30.49 -0.89
N ASP A 100 4.48 -31.42 -1.54
CA ASP A 100 4.13 -31.29 -2.95
C ASP A 100 3.21 -30.08 -3.20
N ASP A 101 2.17 -29.92 -2.36
CA ASP A 101 1.25 -28.77 -2.41
C ASP A 101 1.98 -27.44 -2.12
N GLU A 102 2.95 -27.43 -1.20
CA GLU A 102 3.80 -26.26 -0.93
C GLU A 102 4.69 -25.93 -2.13
N LEU A 103 5.27 -26.94 -2.78
CA LEU A 103 6.13 -26.77 -3.94
C LEU A 103 5.35 -26.20 -5.12
N LEU A 104 4.14 -26.72 -5.37
CA LEU A 104 3.22 -26.21 -6.39
C LEU A 104 2.80 -24.77 -6.09
N ASN A 105 2.41 -24.47 -4.85
CA ASN A 105 2.08 -23.10 -4.43
C ASN A 105 3.26 -22.14 -4.63
N ARG A 106 4.49 -22.55 -4.30
CA ARG A 106 5.69 -21.72 -4.54
C ARG A 106 5.89 -21.44 -6.02
N VAL A 107 5.63 -22.41 -6.90
CA VAL A 107 5.70 -22.23 -8.36
C VAL A 107 4.62 -21.27 -8.85
N GLU A 108 3.37 -21.42 -8.38
CA GLU A 108 2.27 -20.53 -8.75
C GLU A 108 2.50 -19.10 -8.27
N VAL A 109 2.93 -18.92 -7.02
CA VAL A 109 3.28 -17.61 -6.45
C VAL A 109 4.41 -16.97 -7.27
N ARG A 110 5.44 -17.73 -7.64
CA ARG A 110 6.52 -17.22 -8.51
C ARG A 110 6.00 -16.78 -9.87
N LYS A 111 5.13 -17.56 -10.52
CA LYS A 111 4.50 -17.20 -11.80
C LYS A 111 3.63 -15.95 -11.67
N ALA A 112 2.83 -15.86 -10.61
CA ALA A 112 1.99 -14.69 -10.33
C ALA A 112 2.84 -13.44 -10.06
N PHE A 113 3.92 -13.59 -9.31
CA PHE A 113 4.88 -12.51 -9.04
C PHE A 113 5.58 -12.05 -10.31
N GLN A 114 6.02 -12.98 -11.16
CA GLN A 114 6.64 -12.68 -12.44
C GLN A 114 5.66 -11.97 -13.39
N LYS A 115 4.41 -12.41 -13.47
CA LYS A 115 3.36 -11.75 -14.26
C LYS A 115 3.05 -10.34 -13.74
N ASN A 116 2.99 -10.17 -12.41
CA ASN A 116 2.79 -8.87 -11.77
C ASN A 116 3.97 -7.94 -12.06
N TYR A 117 5.20 -8.46 -11.94
CA TYR A 117 6.42 -7.72 -12.26
C TYR A 117 6.46 -7.30 -13.74
N GLN A 118 6.16 -8.21 -14.66
CA GLN A 118 6.05 -7.90 -16.10
C GLN A 118 4.97 -6.86 -16.36
N SER A 119 3.79 -6.99 -15.77
CA SER A 119 2.72 -5.98 -15.90
C SER A 119 3.13 -4.61 -15.38
N ARG A 120 3.86 -4.54 -14.26
CA ARG A 120 4.41 -3.29 -13.73
C ARG A 120 5.49 -2.72 -14.63
N MET A 121 6.34 -3.58 -15.20
CA MET A 121 7.36 -3.17 -16.17
C MET A 121 6.71 -2.65 -17.46
N ASP A 122 5.66 -3.30 -17.96
CA ASP A 122 4.89 -2.86 -19.12
C ASP A 122 4.15 -1.55 -18.84
N GLU A 123 3.59 -1.39 -17.64
CA GLU A 123 3.00 -0.14 -17.17
C GLU A 123 4.05 0.98 -17.08
N ILE A 124 5.22 0.71 -16.50
CA ILE A 124 6.36 1.63 -16.49
C ILE A 124 6.80 1.95 -17.92
N HIS A 125 6.84 0.98 -18.84
CA HIS A 125 7.18 1.19 -20.24
C HIS A 125 6.12 2.02 -20.99
N ARG A 126 4.83 1.89 -20.65
CA ARG A 126 3.74 2.71 -21.17
C ARG A 126 3.73 4.12 -20.57
N LEU A 127 4.06 4.27 -19.30
CA LEU A 127 4.28 5.58 -18.66
C LEU A 127 5.54 6.26 -19.21
N LYS A 128 6.55 5.46 -19.58
CA LYS A 128 7.73 5.85 -20.36
C LYS A 128 7.48 5.95 -21.86
N GLN A 129 6.26 5.76 -22.37
CA GLN A 129 5.88 6.39 -23.64
C GLN A 129 5.78 7.90 -23.38
N GLU A 130 6.95 8.46 -23.18
CA GLU A 130 7.23 9.86 -23.13
C GLU A 130 6.55 10.49 -24.33
N GLN A 131 5.49 11.27 -24.08
CA GLN A 131 5.07 12.24 -25.07
C GLN A 131 6.34 12.95 -25.56
N PRO A 132 6.58 13.05 -26.88
CA PRO A 132 7.79 13.68 -27.40
C PRO A 132 8.08 14.97 -26.62
N VAL A 133 9.34 15.24 -26.28
CA VAL A 133 9.73 16.45 -25.52
C VAL A 133 9.09 17.71 -26.12
N LYS A 134 8.92 17.73 -27.45
CA LYS A 134 8.16 18.76 -28.18
C LYS A 134 6.71 18.91 -27.71
N LEU A 135 5.94 17.84 -27.57
CA LEU A 135 4.55 17.89 -27.08
C LEU A 135 4.47 18.34 -25.61
N ARG A 136 5.38 17.84 -24.76
CA ARG A 136 5.44 18.28 -23.36
C ARG A 136 5.83 19.75 -23.25
N PHE A 137 6.73 20.24 -24.11
CA PHE A 137 7.12 21.64 -24.14
C PHE A 137 5.98 22.55 -24.59
N GLU A 138 5.20 22.14 -25.60
CA GLU A 138 4.02 22.89 -26.02
C GLU A 138 2.93 22.93 -24.94
N GLN A 139 2.79 21.85 -24.15
CA GLN A 139 1.92 21.86 -22.95
C GLN A 139 2.49 22.75 -21.85
N TRP A 140 3.79 22.70 -21.61
CA TRP A 140 4.48 23.55 -20.65
C TRP A 140 4.24 25.03 -20.95
N LYS A 141 4.44 25.47 -22.21
CA LYS A 141 4.19 26.86 -22.65
C LYS A 141 2.74 27.32 -22.43
N LYS A 142 1.77 26.40 -22.56
CA LYS A 142 0.34 26.68 -22.36
C LYS A 142 -0.09 26.60 -20.89
N THR A 143 0.78 26.10 -20.01
CA THR A 143 0.48 25.96 -18.59
C THR A 143 0.55 27.32 -17.91
N GLU A 144 -0.45 27.62 -17.08
CA GLU A 144 -0.49 28.88 -16.33
C GLU A 144 0.76 29.03 -15.43
N PRO A 145 1.33 30.24 -15.27
CA PRO A 145 2.57 30.43 -14.52
C PRO A 145 2.54 29.90 -13.08
N TRP A 146 1.41 30.01 -12.40
CA TRP A 146 1.26 29.48 -11.04
C TRP A 146 1.34 27.94 -10.99
N LYS A 147 0.85 27.24 -12.03
CA LYS A 147 0.96 25.77 -12.16
C LYS A 147 2.39 25.38 -12.51
N GLN A 148 3.03 26.11 -13.42
CA GLN A 148 4.46 25.92 -13.74
C GLN A 148 5.32 26.03 -12.48
N ARG A 149 5.05 27.03 -11.64
CA ARG A 149 5.72 27.21 -10.34
C ARG A 149 5.55 26.00 -9.43
N LEU A 150 4.33 25.49 -9.26
CA LEU A 150 4.08 24.34 -8.39
C LEU A 150 4.84 23.10 -8.88
N ILE A 151 4.84 22.85 -10.18
CA ILE A 151 5.58 21.76 -10.80
C ILE A 151 7.08 21.94 -10.54
N LEU A 152 7.65 23.12 -10.82
CA LEU A 152 9.06 23.39 -10.59
C LEU A 152 9.45 23.28 -9.12
N HIS A 153 8.61 23.73 -8.20
CA HIS A 153 8.85 23.61 -6.77
C HIS A 153 8.89 22.14 -6.34
N GLU A 154 7.93 21.32 -6.78
CA GLU A 154 7.91 19.88 -6.51
C GLU A 154 9.17 19.19 -7.05
N LYS A 155 9.56 19.49 -8.30
CA LYS A 155 10.75 18.92 -8.92
C LYS A 155 12.04 19.40 -8.28
N CYS A 156 12.12 20.67 -7.90
CA CYS A 156 13.23 21.22 -7.12
C CYS A 156 13.46 20.39 -5.85
N VAL A 157 12.40 20.16 -5.06
CA VAL A 157 12.50 19.40 -3.81
C VAL A 157 12.96 17.97 -4.08
N LYS A 158 12.39 17.31 -5.10
CA LYS A 158 12.76 15.95 -5.49
C LYS A 158 14.25 15.85 -5.85
N TYR A 159 14.72 16.68 -6.78
CA TYR A 159 16.07 16.53 -7.32
C TYR A 159 17.17 17.02 -6.37
N ILE A 160 16.92 18.04 -5.54
CA ILE A 160 17.87 18.41 -4.48
C ILE A 160 18.00 17.28 -3.45
N LYS A 161 16.90 16.64 -3.04
CA LYS A 161 16.97 15.50 -2.11
C LYS A 161 17.70 14.30 -2.72
N MET A 162 17.47 14.02 -4.00
CA MET A 162 18.18 12.96 -4.71
C MET A 162 19.69 13.25 -4.77
N GLU A 163 20.10 14.47 -5.13
CA GLU A 163 21.52 14.83 -5.18
C GLU A 163 22.19 14.73 -3.80
N ILE A 164 21.53 15.21 -2.73
CA ILE A 164 22.06 15.11 -1.36
C ILE A 164 22.20 13.63 -0.94
N THR A 165 21.23 12.79 -1.30
CA THR A 165 21.22 11.37 -0.93
C THR A 165 22.31 10.60 -1.67
N ASP A 166 22.41 10.78 -2.99
CA ASP A 166 23.45 10.16 -3.81
C ASP A 166 24.84 10.59 -3.31
N ARG A 167 25.04 11.88 -2.99
CA ARG A 167 26.33 12.34 -2.41
C ARG A 167 26.66 11.66 -1.09
N LYS A 168 25.70 11.51 -0.17
CA LYS A 168 25.92 10.79 1.10
C LYS A 168 26.32 9.32 0.89
N ILE A 169 25.80 8.69 -0.16
CA ILE A 169 26.08 7.29 -0.50
C ILE A 169 27.44 7.15 -1.19
N PHE A 170 27.79 8.09 -2.08
CA PHE A 170 28.95 7.97 -2.97
C PHE A 170 30.20 8.74 -2.50
N ARG A 171 30.12 9.65 -1.52
CA ARG A 171 31.28 10.43 -1.03
C ARG A 171 31.45 10.42 0.48
N ARG A 172 32.63 9.98 0.92
CA ARG A 172 33.19 10.31 2.24
C ARG A 172 33.93 11.66 2.14
N ASP A 173 33.32 12.69 2.70
CA ASP A 173 33.93 13.87 3.34
C ASP A 173 34.76 14.93 2.58
N LEU A 174 35.03 14.88 1.27
CA LEU A 174 36.01 15.83 0.68
C LEU A 174 35.58 16.73 -0.48
N GLU A 175 34.33 16.69 -0.97
CA GLU A 175 33.88 17.62 -2.02
C GLU A 175 32.69 18.49 -1.63
N VAL A 176 32.91 19.81 -1.64
CA VAL A 176 31.87 20.81 -1.36
C VAL A 176 30.95 20.95 -2.57
N SER A 177 29.74 20.39 -2.49
CA SER A 177 28.66 20.65 -3.47
C SER A 177 28.38 22.14 -3.65
N ARG A 178 27.95 22.53 -4.87
CA ARG A 178 27.25 23.80 -5.06
C ARG A 178 26.03 23.91 -4.16
N ILE A 179 25.26 22.83 -4.00
CA ILE A 179 24.14 22.74 -3.05
C ILE A 179 24.59 22.98 -1.60
N SER A 180 25.66 22.35 -1.12
CA SER A 180 26.14 22.58 0.26
C SER A 180 26.67 23.99 0.45
N THR A 181 27.40 24.54 -0.52
CA THR A 181 27.86 25.95 -0.50
C THR A 181 26.67 26.91 -0.50
N PHE A 182 25.66 26.63 -1.30
CA PHE A 182 24.44 27.43 -1.38
C PHE A 182 23.64 27.36 -0.07
N MET A 183 23.44 26.15 0.48
CA MET A 183 22.80 25.96 1.79
C MET A 183 23.56 26.66 2.91
N ALA A 184 24.90 26.61 2.90
CA ALA A 184 25.73 27.34 3.86
C ALA A 184 25.64 28.87 3.71
N ARG A 185 25.46 29.39 2.48
CA ARG A 185 25.27 30.83 2.22
C ARG A 185 23.91 31.34 2.68
N LEU A 186 22.86 30.55 2.54
CA LEU A 186 21.50 30.97 2.87
C LEU A 186 21.18 30.90 4.36
N SER A 187 21.91 30.11 5.15
CA SER A 187 21.66 30.00 6.59
C SER A 187 22.86 29.39 7.32
N ASN A 188 23.13 29.91 8.52
CA ASN A 188 24.06 29.31 9.49
C ASN A 188 23.58 27.95 10.05
N LYS A 189 22.44 27.44 9.57
CA LYS A 189 21.82 26.13 9.91
C LYS A 189 21.21 25.48 8.66
N PRO A 190 21.22 24.14 8.53
CA PRO A 190 20.62 23.47 7.38
C PRO A 190 19.09 23.71 7.37
N LEU A 191 18.62 24.49 6.39
CA LEU A 191 17.19 24.68 6.12
C LEU A 191 16.60 23.37 5.53
N PRO A 192 15.34 23.02 5.86
CA PRO A 192 14.59 22.02 5.11
C PRO A 192 14.60 22.34 3.61
N VAL A 193 14.78 21.32 2.76
CA VAL A 193 14.87 21.48 1.30
C VAL A 193 13.61 22.14 0.71
N GLU A 194 12.46 21.95 1.35
CA GLU A 194 11.19 22.59 0.99
C GLU A 194 11.26 24.11 1.13
N LEU A 195 11.90 24.62 2.19
CA LEU A 195 12.07 26.06 2.36
C LEU A 195 13.08 26.62 1.37
N LEU A 196 14.15 25.88 1.09
CA LEU A 196 15.13 26.23 0.06
C LEU A 196 14.47 26.40 -1.31
N CYS A 197 13.61 25.47 -1.70
CA CYS A 197 12.92 25.52 -2.99
C CYS A 197 11.90 26.66 -3.10
N ASN A 198 11.41 27.21 -1.99
CA ASN A 198 10.60 28.43 -2.02
C ASN A 198 11.41 29.66 -2.46
N ASP A 199 12.69 29.73 -2.08
CA ASP A 199 13.58 30.82 -2.51
C ASP A 199 14.02 30.66 -3.97
N LEU A 200 14.23 29.41 -4.40
CA LEU A 200 14.62 29.08 -5.77
C LEU A 200 13.47 29.25 -6.76
N VAL A 201 12.27 28.92 -6.32
CA VAL A 201 11.04 28.99 -7.11
C VAL A 201 10.02 29.87 -6.38
N PRO A 202 10.22 31.20 -6.40
CA PRO A 202 9.41 32.14 -5.63
C PRO A 202 7.94 32.10 -6.04
N ILE A 203 7.07 32.49 -5.11
CA ILE A 203 5.63 32.65 -5.39
C ILE A 203 5.46 33.77 -6.41
N THR A 204 5.17 33.41 -7.65
CA THR A 204 5.00 34.36 -8.76
C THR A 204 3.93 33.89 -9.73
N GLN A 205 3.32 34.86 -10.41
CA GLN A 205 2.43 34.64 -11.56
C GLN A 205 3.05 35.15 -12.86
N SER A 206 4.27 35.70 -12.82
CA SER A 206 4.97 36.22 -14.00
C SER A 206 5.74 35.09 -14.72
N PRO A 207 5.52 34.88 -16.03
CA PRO A 207 6.30 33.93 -16.83
C PRO A 207 7.81 34.21 -16.81
N GLU A 208 8.22 35.48 -16.74
CA GLU A 208 9.62 35.89 -16.69
C GLU A 208 10.31 35.41 -15.40
N GLU A 209 9.61 35.48 -14.27
CA GLU A 209 10.10 34.95 -12.99
C GLU A 209 10.16 33.42 -12.99
N ILE A 210 9.26 32.73 -13.71
CA ILE A 210 9.36 31.28 -13.92
C ILE A 210 10.62 30.93 -14.72
N GLN A 211 10.91 31.67 -15.80
CA GLN A 211 12.12 31.45 -16.58
C GLN A 211 13.39 31.68 -15.76
N LYS A 212 13.42 32.75 -14.94
CA LYS A 212 14.50 32.98 -13.99
C LYS A 212 14.65 31.85 -13.00
N ALA A 213 13.55 31.28 -12.48
CA ALA A 213 13.60 30.12 -11.58
C ALA A 213 14.23 28.89 -12.25
N VAL A 214 13.87 28.60 -13.51
CA VAL A 214 14.48 27.53 -14.30
C VAL A 214 16.00 27.72 -14.45
N LEU A 215 16.44 28.96 -14.67
CA LEU A 215 17.88 29.29 -14.76
C LEU A 215 18.59 29.21 -13.40
N ARG A 216 17.97 29.65 -12.30
CA ARG A 216 18.53 29.49 -10.95
C ARG A 216 18.75 28.02 -10.60
N LEU A 217 17.83 27.14 -10.99
CA LEU A 217 17.98 25.69 -10.81
C LEU A 217 19.17 25.12 -11.61
N LYS A 218 19.48 25.67 -12.80
CA LYS A 218 20.67 25.30 -13.59
C LYS A 218 21.97 25.57 -12.84
N GLU A 219 22.03 26.68 -12.10
CA GLU A 219 23.25 27.07 -11.38
C GLU A 219 23.50 26.19 -10.13
N ILE A 220 22.44 25.65 -9.55
CA ILE A 220 22.46 24.98 -8.25
C ILE A 220 22.56 23.47 -8.36
N LEU A 221 21.77 22.85 -9.23
CA LEU A 221 21.76 21.41 -9.43
C LEU A 221 22.95 20.98 -10.29
N ALA A 222 23.53 19.80 -10.00
CA ALA A 222 24.48 19.19 -10.93
C ALA A 222 23.79 18.87 -12.26
N PHE A 223 24.56 18.85 -13.36
CA PHE A 223 23.99 18.73 -14.71
C PHE A 223 23.11 17.49 -14.83
N LYS A 224 23.53 16.33 -14.29
CA LYS A 224 22.74 15.09 -14.25
C LYS A 224 21.32 15.30 -13.69
N TYR A 225 21.17 15.99 -12.55
CA TYR A 225 19.87 16.15 -11.90
C TYR A 225 19.04 17.27 -12.54
N TYR A 226 19.70 18.32 -13.01
CA TYR A 226 19.03 19.37 -13.76
C TYR A 226 18.46 18.85 -15.08
N ASP A 227 19.21 18.00 -15.76
CA ASP A 227 18.80 17.38 -17.01
C ASP A 227 17.55 16.50 -16.84
N ALA A 228 17.56 15.64 -15.82
CA ALA A 228 16.39 14.83 -15.45
C ALA A 228 15.18 15.70 -15.05
N LEU A 229 15.42 16.86 -14.42
CA LEU A 229 14.36 17.84 -14.14
C LEU A 229 13.76 18.39 -15.44
N LEU A 230 14.58 18.82 -16.38
CA LEU A 230 14.11 19.35 -17.67
C LEU A 230 13.33 18.30 -18.47
N GLU A 231 13.77 17.04 -18.46
CA GLU A 231 13.09 15.94 -19.14
C GLU A 231 11.70 15.66 -18.56
N GLU A 232 11.57 15.64 -17.23
CA GLU A 232 10.29 15.44 -16.53
C GLU A 232 9.33 16.63 -16.70
N VAL A 233 9.85 17.86 -16.71
CA VAL A 233 9.04 19.07 -16.96
C VAL A 233 8.69 19.21 -18.45
N GLY A 234 9.48 18.61 -19.33
CA GLY A 234 9.32 18.69 -20.78
C GLY A 234 9.93 19.93 -21.40
N ILE A 235 10.94 20.53 -20.77
CA ILE A 235 11.68 21.66 -21.34
C ILE A 235 12.86 21.09 -22.16
N PRO A 236 12.95 21.37 -23.47
CA PRO A 236 14.07 20.92 -24.28
C PRO A 236 15.38 21.58 -23.82
N ARG A 237 16.45 20.79 -23.69
CA ARG A 237 17.78 21.29 -23.25
C ARG A 237 18.27 22.49 -24.07
N ARG A 238 18.05 22.46 -25.38
CA ARG A 238 18.43 23.53 -26.33
C ARG A 238 17.81 24.90 -26.04
N GLU A 239 16.72 24.95 -25.28
CA GLU A 239 16.09 26.22 -24.88
C GLU A 239 16.84 26.88 -23.71
N ILE A 240 17.73 26.13 -23.05
CA ILE A 240 18.41 26.53 -21.81
C ILE A 240 19.94 26.48 -21.93
N PHE A 241 20.47 25.56 -22.74
CA PHE A 241 21.90 25.36 -22.96
C PHE A 241 22.29 25.77 -24.38
N SER A 242 23.37 26.56 -24.49
CA SER A 242 24.18 26.58 -25.69
C SER A 242 24.99 25.27 -25.79
N PHE A 243 25.48 24.92 -26.98
CA PHE A 243 26.31 23.73 -27.16
C PHE A 243 27.58 23.77 -26.27
N ASP A 244 28.21 24.94 -26.15
CA ASP A 244 29.41 25.13 -25.32
C ASP A 244 29.11 25.05 -23.82
N ASP A 245 27.94 25.54 -23.39
CA ASP A 245 27.47 25.40 -22.01
C ASP A 245 27.25 23.93 -21.65
N GLU A 246 26.68 23.14 -22.57
CA GLU A 246 26.40 21.73 -22.33
C GLU A 246 27.71 20.93 -22.18
N LEU A 247 28.68 21.20 -23.06
CA LEU A 247 30.00 20.56 -23.01
C LEU A 247 30.71 20.91 -21.69
N SER A 248 30.72 22.20 -21.33
CA SER A 248 31.34 22.69 -20.09
C SER A 248 30.67 22.14 -18.85
N ALA A 249 29.34 22.05 -18.83
CA ALA A 249 28.58 21.50 -17.70
C ALA A 249 28.83 20.00 -17.51
N LYS A 250 28.85 19.22 -18.59
CA LYS A 250 29.21 17.78 -18.53
C LYS A 250 30.65 17.57 -18.07
N VAL A 251 31.58 18.40 -18.54
CA VAL A 251 32.99 18.35 -18.12
C VAL A 251 33.16 18.74 -16.65
N MET A 252 32.42 19.74 -16.16
CA MET A 252 32.42 20.08 -14.73
C MET A 252 31.84 18.98 -13.84
N ASP A 253 30.75 18.33 -14.28
CA ASP A 253 30.22 17.15 -13.60
C ASP A 253 31.26 16.02 -13.58
N TYR A 254 32.03 15.82 -14.68
CA TYR A 254 33.09 14.82 -14.80
C TYR A 254 34.38 15.14 -14.02
N ASN A 255 34.77 16.41 -13.91
CA ASN A 255 36.00 16.85 -13.23
C ASN A 255 35.81 17.09 -11.74
N GLY A 256 34.57 17.18 -11.27
CA GLY A 256 34.23 17.07 -9.87
C GLY A 256 33.74 15.66 -9.54
N PHE A 257 34.42 14.60 -10.03
CA PHE A 257 34.29 13.19 -9.61
C PHE A 257 35.34 12.82 -8.58
#